data_AF-A0A919UDM9-F1
#
_entry.id   AF-A0A919UDM9-F1
#
_cell.length_a   1.000
_cell.length_b   1.000
_cell.length_c   1.000
_cell.angle_alpha   90.00
_cell.angle_beta   90.00
_cell.angle_gamma   90.00
#
_symmetry.space_group_name_H-M   'P 1'
#
loop_
_entity.id
_entity.type
_entity.pdbx_description
1 polymer ?
#
loop_
_entity_poly.entity_id
_entity_poly.type
_entity_poly.pdbx_seq_one_letter_code
_entity_poly.pdbx_strand_id
1 'polypeptide(L)'
;MAAAVNPIKVDAHTDQLISHAAHFLGRSKKDIVDVAVREYIDNHRAEIQESVTRALHQLDGTVAGSVSLLTGMSRSELDDLGGFADR
;
A
#
# COMPACT_ATOMS: atom_id res chain seq x y z
N MET A 1 -16.87 -20.96 -11.60
CA MET A 1 -17.54 -19.64 -11.61
C MET A 1 -16.44 -18.59 -11.74
N ALA A 2 -16.30 -17.94 -12.90
CA ALA A 2 -15.34 -16.84 -13.04
C ALA A 2 -15.84 -15.66 -12.19
N ALA A 3 -15.02 -15.14 -11.29
CA ALA A 3 -15.37 -13.98 -10.49
C ALA A 3 -15.67 -12.80 -11.41
N ALA A 4 -16.80 -12.11 -11.17
CA ALA A 4 -17.14 -10.91 -11.91
C ALA A 4 -16.06 -9.85 -11.67
N VAL A 5 -15.41 -9.39 -12.73
CA VAL A 5 -14.38 -8.35 -12.66
C VAL A 5 -15.04 -7.03 -12.99
N ASN A 6 -14.96 -6.06 -12.07
CA ASN A 6 -15.43 -4.71 -12.33
C ASN A 6 -14.48 -4.01 -13.31
N PRO A 7 -14.99 -3.25 -14.29
CA PRO A 7 -14.13 -2.47 -15.19
C PRO A 7 -13.29 -1.44 -14.43
N ILE A 8 -12.00 -1.36 -14.75
CA ILE A 8 -11.11 -0.30 -14.26
C ILE A 8 -11.14 0.84 -15.27
N LYS A 9 -11.53 2.04 -14.83
CA LYS A 9 -11.49 3.24 -15.65
C LYS A 9 -10.08 3.81 -15.64
N VAL A 10 -9.56 4.11 -16.82
CA VAL A 10 -8.28 4.79 -17.04
C VAL A 10 -8.52 6.01 -17.91
N ASP A 11 -7.58 6.96 -17.89
CA ASP A 11 -7.61 8.08 -18.82
C ASP A 11 -7.29 7.64 -20.26
N ALA A 12 -7.57 8.51 -21.22
CA ALA A 12 -7.42 8.21 -22.65
C ALA A 12 -5.97 7.94 -23.07
N HIS A 13 -5.00 8.61 -22.45
CA HIS A 13 -3.59 8.43 -22.77
C HIS A 13 -3.11 7.04 -22.29
N THR A 14 -3.51 6.66 -21.08
CA THR A 14 -3.24 5.32 -20.55
C THR A 14 -3.88 4.22 -21.39
N ASP A 15 -5.13 4.37 -21.85
CA ASP A 15 -5.75 3.39 -22.77
C ASP A 15 -4.99 3.27 -24.11
N GLN A 16 -4.48 4.38 -24.65
CA GLN A 16 -3.65 4.35 -25.86
C GLN A 16 -2.34 3.58 -25.64
N LEU A 17 -1.64 3.81 -24.52
CA LEU A 17 -0.43 3.07 -24.17
C LEU A 17 -0.70 1.56 -24.05
N ILE A 18 -1.79 1.19 -23.35
CA ILE A 18 -2.21 -0.20 -23.21
C ILE A 18 -2.54 -0.81 -24.59
N SER A 19 -3.22 -0.05 -25.45
CA SER A 19 -3.57 -0.47 -26.81
C SER A 19 -2.33 -0.75 -27.66
N HIS A 20 -1.36 0.15 -27.64
CA HIS A 20 -0.10 -0.02 -28.36
C HIS A 20 0.68 -1.22 -27.85
N ALA A 21 0.85 -1.35 -26.53
CA ALA A 21 1.56 -2.47 -25.94
C ALA A 21 0.87 -3.81 -26.28
N ALA A 22 -0.45 -3.88 -26.15
CA ALA A 22 -1.22 -5.06 -26.53
C ALA A 22 -1.03 -5.44 -28.00
N HIS A 23 -1.10 -4.45 -28.89
CA HIS A 23 -0.90 -4.64 -30.32
C HIS A 23 0.51 -5.17 -30.64
N PHE A 24 1.56 -4.48 -30.20
CA PHE A 24 2.94 -4.82 -30.54
C PHE A 24 3.42 -6.12 -29.88
N LEU A 25 2.91 -6.45 -28.69
CA LEU A 25 3.28 -7.68 -27.96
C LEU A 25 2.39 -8.87 -28.32
N GLY A 26 1.33 -8.69 -29.11
CA GLY A 26 0.39 -9.75 -29.46
C GLY A 26 -0.38 -10.30 -28.24
N ARG A 27 -0.58 -9.47 -27.21
CA ARG A 27 -1.25 -9.85 -25.95
C ARG A 27 -2.55 -9.09 -25.79
N SER A 28 -3.46 -9.59 -24.96
CA SER A 28 -4.69 -8.85 -24.66
C SER A 28 -4.40 -7.63 -23.77
N LYS A 29 -5.19 -6.56 -23.90
CA LYS A 29 -5.12 -5.39 -23.00
C LYS A 29 -5.18 -5.80 -21.52
N LYS A 30 -6.07 -6.75 -21.19
CA LYS A 30 -6.21 -7.32 -19.85
C LYS A 30 -4.88 -7.87 -19.34
N ASP A 31 -4.21 -8.66 -20.16
CA ASP A 31 -2.99 -9.36 -19.78
C ASP A 31 -1.81 -8.39 -19.59
N ILE A 32 -1.74 -7.33 -20.41
CA ILE A 32 -0.80 -6.22 -20.20
C ILE A 32 -1.03 -5.55 -18.84
N VAL A 33 -2.29 -5.20 -18.53
CA VAL A 33 -2.64 -4.55 -17.25
C VAL A 33 -2.37 -5.49 -16.07
N ASP A 34 -2.74 -6.77 -16.18
CA ASP A 34 -2.54 -7.77 -15.13
C ASP A 34 -1.06 -7.95 -14.79
N VAL A 35 -0.15 -7.92 -15.78
CA VAL A 35 1.30 -7.99 -15.53
C VAL A 35 1.82 -6.67 -14.97
N ALA A 36 1.50 -5.53 -15.61
CA ALA A 36 2.00 -4.23 -15.19
C ALA A 36 1.62 -3.88 -13.74
N VAL A 37 0.39 -4.22 -13.31
CA VAL A 37 -0.05 -3.98 -11.93
C VAL A 37 0.72 -4.84 -10.93
N ARG A 38 0.99 -6.12 -11.26
CA ARG A 38 1.78 -7.00 -10.38
C ARG A 38 3.22 -6.50 -10.25
N GLU A 39 3.84 -6.15 -11.36
CA GLU A 39 5.20 -5.58 -11.37
C GLU A 39 5.26 -4.26 -10.59
N TYR A 40 4.27 -3.38 -10.75
CA TYR A 40 4.19 -2.15 -9.98
C TYR A 40 4.13 -2.42 -8.48
N ILE A 41 3.26 -3.35 -8.04
CA ILE A 41 3.12 -3.70 -6.62
C ILE A 41 4.43 -4.32 -6.08
N ASP A 42 5.04 -5.23 -6.83
CA ASP A 42 6.27 -5.89 -6.40
C ASP A 42 7.43 -4.90 -6.26
N ASN A 43 7.55 -3.94 -7.19
CA ASN A 43 8.57 -2.89 -7.14
C ASN A 43 8.38 -1.91 -5.98
N HIS A 44 7.15 -1.73 -5.48
CA HIS A 44 6.82 -0.84 -4.37
C HIS A 44 6.50 -1.58 -3.07
N ARG A 45 6.81 -2.88 -2.99
CA ARG A 45 6.44 -3.72 -1.85
C ARG A 45 6.98 -3.18 -0.52
N ALA A 46 8.21 -2.67 -0.52
CA ALA A 46 8.84 -2.12 0.68
C ALA A 46 8.10 -0.88 1.21
N GLU A 47 7.74 0.05 0.33
CA GLU A 47 6.99 1.27 0.69
C GLU A 47 5.57 0.94 1.19
N ILE A 48 4.92 -0.02 0.54
CA ILE A 48 3.62 -0.53 0.98
C ILE A 48 3.74 -1.15 2.38
N GLN A 49 4.75 -1.99 2.62
CA GLN A 49 4.98 -2.59 3.94
C GLN A 49 5.26 -1.53 5.00
N GLU A 50 6.11 -0.54 4.70
CA GLU A 50 6.41 0.55 5.61
C GLU A 50 5.15 1.36 5.98
N SER A 51 4.35 1.73 4.98
CA SER A 51 3.11 2.48 5.22
C SER A 51 2.08 1.67 6.01
N VAL A 52 1.95 0.37 5.76
CA VAL A 52 1.09 -0.54 6.53
C VAL A 52 1.56 -0.65 7.97
N THR A 53 2.86 -0.88 8.19
CA THR A 53 3.45 -0.95 9.53
C THR A 53 3.25 0.37 10.28
N ARG A 54 3.44 1.51 9.61
CA ARG A 54 3.20 2.84 10.20
C ARG A 54 1.73 3.05 10.57
N ALA A 55 0.81 2.65 9.70
CA ALA A 55 -0.63 2.71 9.99
C ALA A 55 -1.01 1.79 11.17
N LEU A 56 -0.44 0.60 11.25
CA LEU A 56 -0.65 -0.33 12.37
C LEU A 56 -0.08 0.22 13.68
N HIS A 57 1.09 0.86 13.67
CA HIS A 57 1.65 1.53 14.86
C HIS A 57 0.79 2.68 15.33
N GLN A 58 0.17 3.43 14.41
CA GLN A 58 -0.79 4.47 14.78
C GLN A 58 -2.06 3.89 15.42
N LEU A 59 -2.40 2.66 15.09
CA LEU A 59 -3.61 1.97 15.52
C LEU A 59 -3.37 0.97 16.65
N ASP A 60 -2.13 0.83 17.18
CA ASP A 60 -1.79 -0.25 18.12
C ASP A 60 -2.57 -0.17 19.45
N GLY A 61 -3.30 0.92 19.67
CA GLY A 61 -4.28 1.06 20.74
C GLY A 61 -3.67 1.14 22.13
N THR A 62 -2.34 1.12 22.22
CA THR A 62 -1.61 1.24 23.48
C THR A 62 -1.61 2.69 23.95
N VAL A 63 -1.55 2.87 25.27
CA VAL A 63 -1.44 4.22 25.86
C VAL A 63 -0.11 4.86 25.43
N ALA A 64 0.95 4.07 25.34
CA ALA A 64 2.25 4.52 24.84
C ALA A 64 2.17 4.99 23.36
N GLY A 65 1.49 4.22 22.49
CA GLY A 65 1.28 4.58 21.08
C GLY A 65 0.52 5.90 20.92
N SER A 66 -0.56 6.08 21.68
CA SER A 66 -1.33 7.34 21.68
C SER A 66 -0.51 8.54 22.15
N VAL A 67 0.30 8.37 23.20
CA VAL A 67 1.13 9.45 23.75
C VAL A 67 2.29 9.79 22.81
N SER A 68 2.91 8.78 22.17
CA SER A 68 3.93 9.00 21.13
C SER A 68 3.39 9.85 19.99
N LEU A 69 2.16 9.60 19.52
CA LEU A 69 1.53 10.40 18.46
C LEU A 69 1.26 11.86 18.87
N LEU A 70 0.86 12.09 20.11
CA LEU A 70 0.52 13.43 20.61
C LEU A 70 1.76 14.27 20.93
N THR A 71 2.84 13.63 21.36
CA THR A 71 4.05 14.30 21.87
C THR A 71 5.20 14.30 20.88
N GLY A 72 5.18 13.43 19.86
CA GLY A 72 6.27 13.21 18.92
C GLY A 72 7.47 12.48 19.52
N MET A 73 7.38 12.03 20.78
CA MET A 73 8.44 11.28 21.47
C MET A 73 8.49 9.84 20.97
N SER A 74 9.70 9.34 20.77
CA SER A 74 9.96 7.95 20.40
C SER A 74 9.62 6.99 21.53
N ARG A 75 9.41 5.70 21.20
CA ARG A 75 9.05 4.68 22.20
C ARG A 75 10.12 4.52 23.29
N SER A 76 11.40 4.66 22.94
CA SER A 76 12.50 4.63 23.91
C SER A 76 12.44 5.80 24.90
N GLU A 77 12.09 7.01 24.45
CA GLU A 77 11.96 8.16 25.35
C GLU A 77 10.75 8.03 26.28
N LEU A 78 9.68 7.37 25.82
CA LEU A 78 8.52 7.05 26.64
C LEU A 78 8.81 5.93 27.65
N ASP A 79 9.58 4.91 27.26
CA ASP A 79 10.00 3.84 28.17
C ASP A 79 10.89 4.36 29.30
N ASP A 80 11.74 5.36 29.02
CA ASP A 80 12.56 6.05 30.02
C ASP A 80 11.72 6.85 31.04
N LEU A 81 10.58 7.39 30.61
CA LEU A 81 9.63 8.10 31.47
C LEU A 81 8.78 7.13 32.31
N GLY A 82 8.50 5.94 31.79
CA GLY A 82 7.74 4.88 32.46
C GLY A 82 6.24 5.17 32.62
N GLY A 83 5.50 4.17 33.14
CA GLY A 83 4.08 4.30 33.50
C GLY A 83 3.05 3.82 32.47
N PHE A 84 3.50 3.32 31.31
CA PHE A 84 2.63 2.89 30.20
C PHE A 84 2.32 1.37 30.20
N ALA A 85 2.03 0.78 31.36
CA ALA A 85 1.69 -0.64 31.43
C ALA A 85 0.37 -0.92 30.69
N ASP A 86 0.45 -1.55 29.52
CA ASP A 86 -0.72 -1.99 28.76
C ASP A 86 -1.58 -2.96 29.59
N ARG A 87 -2.90 -2.78 29.53
CA ARG A 87 -3.89 -3.72 30.07
C ARG A 87 -4.44 -4.62 28.98
#